data_AF-A0A2X1LDM4-F1
#
_entry.id   AF-A0A2X1LDM4-F1
#
_cell.length_a   1.000
_cell.length_b   1.000
_cell.length_c   1.000
_cell.angle_alpha   90.00
_cell.angle_beta   90.00
_cell.angle_gamma   90.00
#
_symmetry.space_group_name_H-M   'P 1'
#
loop_
_entity.id
_entity.type
_entity.pdbx_description
1 polymer ?
#
loop_
_entity_poly.entity_id
_entity_poly.type
_entity_poly.pdbx_seq_one_letter_code
_entity_poly.pdbx_strand_id
1 'polypeptide(L)'
;MQVMKWSQVRWDKSDSGEALPETARYECCECGGIMRGSGKPDVDWLAKGVWIAEHTGIKGIVGFHINSLYSPWVALSELVEEFTEATRNRDKNGLMEFINLKLGEPWKEDAKDDIDPEYLLQRRIRFEEFLPDDVLLLSAGVDVQDTYLVCELVGWGKGKESWGIEYKIFPGDPAQDVVWKQLDEYLLRSWSFRDGRKLQISSVCIDSGGHFTTEVYRFTKPRESRRIYSIRGRGGVGFTIYRKAK
;
A
#
# COMPACT_ATOMS: atom_id res chain seq x y z
N MET A 1 23.78 15.86 24.64
CA MET A 1 24.03 15.48 23.22
C MET A 1 22.70 15.00 22.67
N GLN A 2 22.30 15.40 21.46
CA GLN A 2 20.96 15.12 20.97
C GLN A 2 20.94 14.74 19.48
N VAL A 3 19.94 13.94 19.11
CA VAL A 3 19.57 13.71 17.70
C VAL A 3 18.79 14.93 17.19
N MET A 4 19.08 15.37 15.97
CA MET A 4 18.44 16.53 15.37
C MET A 4 17.07 16.16 14.81
N LYS A 5 16.04 16.84 15.31
CA LYS A 5 14.64 16.62 14.91
C LYS A 5 14.03 17.91 14.41
N TRP A 6 13.17 17.82 13.39
CA TRP A 6 12.48 18.99 12.84
C TRP A 6 11.71 19.78 13.90
N SER A 7 11.17 19.09 14.91
CA SER A 7 10.45 19.67 16.04
C SER A 7 11.27 20.63 16.92
N GLN A 8 12.59 20.72 16.72
CA GLN A 8 13.49 21.65 17.41
C GLN A 8 13.92 22.84 16.55
N VAL A 9 13.49 22.89 15.29
CA VAL A 9 13.67 24.04 14.42
C VAL A 9 12.65 25.11 14.82
N ARG A 10 13.13 26.33 15.01
CA ARG A 10 12.31 27.51 15.32
C ARG A 10 12.61 28.59 14.30
N TRP A 11 11.62 29.40 14.02
CA TRP A 11 11.72 30.61 13.21
C TRP A 11 10.67 31.58 13.70
N ASP A 12 10.96 32.86 13.53
CA ASP A 12 10.05 33.92 13.89
C ASP A 12 9.04 34.14 12.75
N LYS A 13 8.01 34.92 13.05
CA LYS A 13 6.99 35.30 12.08
C LYS A 13 6.92 36.80 11.98
N SER A 14 6.59 37.31 10.80
CA SER A 14 6.27 38.71 10.58
C SER A 14 4.99 39.11 11.33
N ASP A 15 4.71 40.41 11.39
CA ASP A 15 3.46 40.94 11.93
C ASP A 15 2.22 40.42 11.18
N SER A 16 2.37 40.04 9.90
CA SER A 16 1.32 39.41 9.09
C SER A 16 1.17 37.91 9.34
N GLY A 17 2.00 37.31 10.20
CA GLY A 17 1.99 35.89 10.52
C GLY A 17 2.73 35.00 9.52
N GLU A 18 3.44 35.59 8.55
CA GLU A 18 4.27 34.85 7.59
C GLU A 18 5.57 34.40 8.25
N ALA A 19 6.05 33.20 7.90
CA ALA A 19 7.32 32.70 8.41
C ALA A 19 8.48 33.56 7.89
N LEU A 20 9.50 33.75 8.74
CA LEU A 20 10.75 34.45 8.41
C LEU A 20 11.92 33.44 8.40
N PRO A 21 12.20 32.74 7.28
CA PRO A 21 13.19 31.66 7.24
C PRO A 21 14.61 32.10 7.60
N GLU A 22 14.97 33.36 7.40
CA GLU A 22 16.27 33.94 7.77
C GLU A 22 16.51 33.97 9.28
N THR A 23 15.44 33.93 10.08
CA THR A 23 15.48 33.85 11.55
C THR A 23 15.54 32.40 12.06
N ALA A 24 15.59 31.42 11.13
CA ALA A 24 15.61 30.02 11.48
C ALA A 24 16.79 29.69 12.41
N ARG A 25 16.51 28.89 13.42
CA ARG A 25 17.48 28.45 14.42
C ARG A 25 17.11 27.05 14.89
N TYR A 26 18.12 26.29 15.25
CA TYR A 26 17.93 25.00 15.87
C TYR A 26 18.19 25.12 17.38
N GLU A 27 17.21 24.76 18.20
CA GLU A 27 17.28 24.90 19.65
C GLU A 27 17.51 23.55 20.35
N CYS A 28 18.30 23.60 21.43
CA CYS A 28 18.56 22.44 22.26
C CYS A 28 17.25 21.92 22.89
N CYS A 29 17.03 20.60 22.86
CA CYS A 29 15.79 20.00 23.41
C CYS A 29 15.69 20.05 24.93
N GLU A 30 16.81 20.30 25.63
CA GLU A 30 16.85 20.34 27.10
C GLU A 30 16.84 21.77 27.64
N CYS A 31 17.69 22.65 27.10
CA CYS A 31 17.87 24.00 27.65
C CYS A 31 17.34 25.14 26.76
N GLY A 32 16.86 24.83 25.54
CA GLY A 32 16.40 25.84 24.58
C GLY A 32 17.51 26.71 23.98
N GLY A 33 18.77 26.49 24.36
CA GLY A 33 19.91 27.23 23.82
C GLY A 33 20.05 27.04 22.31
N ILE A 34 20.39 28.10 21.59
CA ILE A 34 20.58 28.08 20.14
C ILE A 34 21.85 27.30 19.80
N MET A 35 21.72 26.22 19.03
CA MET A 35 22.83 25.37 18.61
C MET A 35 23.36 25.73 17.22
N ARG A 36 22.49 26.18 16.32
CA ARG A 36 22.87 26.72 14.99
C ARG A 36 21.85 27.75 14.51
N GLY A 37 22.34 28.68 13.70
CA GLY A 37 21.50 29.67 13.01
C GLY A 37 20.95 29.18 11.67
N SER A 38 20.47 30.13 10.87
CA SER A 38 19.70 29.88 9.65
C SER A 38 20.55 29.38 8.47
N GLY A 39 21.86 29.61 8.51
CA GLY A 39 22.78 29.16 7.48
C GLY A 39 23.04 27.64 7.45
N LYS A 40 24.04 27.26 6.66
CA LYS A 40 24.61 25.92 6.67
C LYS A 40 25.25 25.64 8.03
N PRO A 41 25.21 24.40 8.53
CA PRO A 41 25.82 24.07 9.80
C PRO A 41 27.35 24.25 9.74
N ASP A 42 27.93 24.67 10.85
CA ASP A 42 29.38 24.69 11.03
C ASP A 42 29.92 23.25 10.96
N VAL A 43 30.89 23.02 10.08
CA VAL A 43 31.49 21.71 9.83
C VAL A 43 32.29 21.23 11.06
N ASP A 44 32.93 22.14 11.79
CA ASP A 44 33.67 21.80 13.01
C ASP A 44 32.72 21.43 14.15
N TRP A 45 31.52 22.01 14.17
CA TRP A 45 30.45 21.61 15.09
C TRP A 45 29.90 20.23 14.72
N LEU A 46 29.62 19.97 13.44
CA LEU A 46 29.16 18.66 12.95
C LEU A 46 30.18 17.55 13.23
N ALA A 47 31.48 17.83 13.05
CA ALA A 47 32.56 16.87 13.27
C ALA A 47 32.66 16.39 14.74
N LYS A 48 32.07 17.12 15.69
CA LYS A 48 31.97 16.72 17.10
C LYS A 48 30.81 15.74 17.36
N GLY A 49 29.99 15.46 16.35
CA GLY A 49 28.96 14.42 16.41
C GLY A 49 29.56 13.03 16.54
N VAL A 50 28.78 12.10 17.06
CA VAL A 50 29.17 10.68 17.22
C VAL A 50 28.11 9.78 16.62
N TRP A 51 28.56 8.70 15.98
CA TRP A 51 27.68 7.66 15.47
C TRP A 51 27.40 6.65 16.59
N ILE A 52 26.13 6.55 17.01
CA ILE A 52 25.70 5.63 18.09
C ILE A 52 24.81 4.57 17.46
N ALA A 53 25.25 3.31 17.49
CA ALA A 53 24.48 2.19 17.00
C ALA A 53 23.43 1.75 18.04
N GLU A 54 22.14 1.80 17.69
CA GLU A 54 21.06 1.33 18.56
C GLU A 54 21.00 -0.19 18.65
N HIS A 55 21.41 -0.89 17.58
CA HIS A 55 21.38 -2.35 17.48
C HIS A 55 22.79 -2.94 17.46
N THR A 56 23.44 -2.96 18.61
CA THR A 56 24.84 -3.42 18.78
C THR A 56 25.07 -4.92 18.49
N GLY A 57 24.00 -5.70 18.37
CA GLY A 57 24.07 -7.13 18.01
C GLY A 57 24.29 -7.41 16.53
N ILE A 58 24.14 -6.42 15.65
CA ILE A 58 24.32 -6.59 14.20
C ILE A 58 25.83 -6.69 13.89
N LYS A 59 26.24 -7.84 13.37
CA LYS A 59 27.61 -8.09 12.91
C LYS A 59 27.65 -7.99 11.39
N GLY A 60 28.25 -6.92 10.85
CA GLY A 60 28.31 -6.66 9.42
C GLY A 60 28.09 -5.18 9.09
N ILE A 61 27.15 -4.90 8.21
CA ILE A 61 26.81 -3.53 7.77
C ILE A 61 25.82 -2.92 8.77
N VAL A 62 26.18 -1.77 9.34
CA VAL A 62 25.32 -0.98 10.24
C VAL A 62 24.75 0.20 9.45
N GLY A 63 23.43 0.35 9.48
CA GLY A 63 22.75 1.53 8.94
C GLY A 63 22.53 2.60 10.01
N PHE A 64 22.54 3.86 9.59
CA PHE A 64 22.25 4.99 10.47
C PHE A 64 21.22 5.91 9.82
N HIS A 65 20.38 6.53 10.65
CA HIS A 65 19.45 7.57 10.21
C HIS A 65 20.15 8.94 10.30
N ILE A 66 20.18 9.66 9.19
CA ILE A 66 20.70 11.02 9.11
C ILE A 66 19.81 11.81 8.14
N ASN A 67 19.53 13.07 8.46
CA ASN A 67 18.62 13.92 7.71
C ASN A 67 19.27 15.24 7.29
N SER A 68 18.52 16.08 6.56
CA SER A 68 19.02 17.34 6.00
C SER A 68 19.41 18.38 7.05
N LEU A 69 18.99 18.22 8.32
CA LEU A 69 19.43 19.09 9.42
C LEU A 69 20.93 18.93 9.72
N TYR A 70 21.55 17.85 9.27
CA TYR A 70 22.99 17.64 9.38
C TYR A 70 23.76 18.04 8.11
N SER A 71 23.06 18.38 7.02
CA SER A 71 23.68 18.57 5.71
C SER A 71 24.55 19.84 5.68
N PRO A 72 25.85 19.74 5.35
CA PRO A 72 26.70 20.92 5.14
C PRO A 72 26.39 21.65 3.82
N TRP A 73 25.46 21.11 3.02
CA TRP A 73 25.11 21.64 1.70
C TRP A 73 23.81 22.45 1.71
N VAL A 74 22.96 22.28 2.72
CA VAL A 74 21.62 22.86 2.80
C VAL A 74 21.53 23.83 3.98
N ALA A 75 21.02 25.03 3.74
CA ALA A 75 20.80 26.01 4.81
C ALA A 75 19.53 25.66 5.61
N LEU A 76 19.50 26.03 6.90
CA LEU A 76 18.31 25.80 7.72
C LEU A 76 17.14 26.67 7.24
N SER A 77 17.42 27.88 6.75
CA SER A 77 16.42 28.77 6.14
C SER A 77 15.75 28.15 4.93
N GLU A 78 16.51 27.49 4.04
CA GLU A 78 15.96 26.80 2.86
C GLU A 78 14.98 25.69 3.27
N LEU A 79 15.30 24.93 4.32
CA LEU A 79 14.40 23.90 4.84
C LEU A 79 13.12 24.51 5.44
N VAL A 80 13.23 25.64 6.14
CA VAL A 80 12.07 26.34 6.70
C VAL A 80 11.20 26.92 5.60
N GLU A 81 11.79 27.49 4.57
CA GLU A 81 11.08 28.00 3.39
C GLU A 81 10.29 26.89 2.69
N GLU A 82 10.94 25.77 2.36
CA GLU A 82 10.29 24.61 1.72
C GLU A 82 9.13 24.05 2.55
N PHE A 83 9.34 23.87 3.87
CA PHE A 83 8.29 23.38 4.77
C PHE A 83 7.11 24.36 4.90
N THR A 84 7.40 25.65 5.04
CA THR A 84 6.38 26.67 5.26
C THR A 84 5.58 26.98 3.99
N GLU A 85 6.22 26.93 2.82
CA GLU A 85 5.54 27.03 1.53
C GLU A 85 4.56 25.88 1.33
N ALA A 86 5.00 24.64 1.52
CA ALA A 86 4.15 23.46 1.39
C ALA A 86 2.98 23.49 2.39
N THR A 87 3.24 23.90 3.64
CA THR A 87 2.22 24.05 4.68
C THR A 87 1.21 25.14 4.33
N ARG A 88 1.67 26.32 3.90
CA ARG A 88 0.82 27.46 3.54
C ARG A 88 -0.10 27.13 2.36
N ASN A 89 0.44 26.45 1.35
CA ASN A 89 -0.29 26.08 0.15
C ASN A 89 -1.18 24.85 0.34
N ARG A 90 -1.16 24.21 1.53
CA ARG A 90 -1.81 22.92 1.79
C ARG A 90 -1.41 21.85 0.77
N ASP A 91 -0.17 21.90 0.32
CA ASP A 91 0.38 20.97 -0.65
C ASP A 91 0.82 19.68 0.06
N LYS A 92 -0.06 18.68 0.02
CA LYS A 92 0.22 17.37 0.61
C LYS A 92 1.42 16.68 -0.03
N ASN A 93 1.62 16.83 -1.34
CA ASN A 93 2.72 16.19 -2.04
C ASN A 93 4.05 16.84 -1.65
N GLY A 94 4.09 18.18 -1.61
CA GLY A 94 5.26 18.92 -1.13
C GLY A 94 5.60 18.59 0.33
N LEU A 95 4.60 18.46 1.21
CA LEU A 95 4.84 18.03 2.59
C LEU A 95 5.35 16.58 2.68
N MET A 96 4.78 15.66 1.89
CA MET A 96 5.25 14.29 1.81
C MET A 96 6.70 14.21 1.30
N GLU A 97 7.03 14.98 0.26
CA GLU A 97 8.39 15.07 -0.27
C GLU A 97 9.36 15.61 0.78
N PHE A 98 8.97 16.67 1.49
CA PHE A 98 9.78 17.23 2.57
C PHE A 98 10.06 16.21 3.68
N ILE A 99 9.02 15.55 4.20
CA ILE A 99 9.16 14.56 5.28
C ILE A 99 10.01 13.36 4.82
N ASN A 100 9.75 12.81 3.64
CA ASN A 100 10.47 11.65 3.14
C ASN A 100 11.92 11.98 2.74
N LEU A 101 12.14 13.03 1.94
CA LEU A 101 13.44 13.32 1.33
C LEU A 101 14.34 14.18 2.23
N LYS A 102 13.77 15.15 2.96
CA LYS A 102 14.58 16.03 3.83
C LYS A 102 14.77 15.43 5.21
N LEU A 103 13.71 14.89 5.81
CA LEU A 103 13.76 14.35 7.17
C LEU A 103 14.11 12.86 7.21
N GLY A 104 13.93 12.14 6.08
CA GLY A 104 14.11 10.68 6.06
C GLY A 104 13.08 9.98 6.95
N GLU A 105 11.94 10.62 7.20
CA GLU A 105 10.87 10.11 8.06
C GLU A 105 9.74 9.57 7.18
N PRO A 106 9.01 8.53 7.61
CA PRO A 106 7.87 8.05 6.85
C PRO A 106 6.72 9.06 6.91
N TRP A 107 6.23 9.48 5.75
CA TRP A 107 4.95 10.21 5.66
C TRP A 107 3.80 9.32 6.13
N LYS A 108 3.05 9.82 7.13
CA LYS A 108 1.77 9.25 7.52
C LYS A 108 0.69 10.13 6.92
N GLU A 109 -0.09 9.58 6.00
CA GLU A 109 -1.36 10.23 5.66
C GLU A 109 -2.22 10.26 6.92
N ASP A 110 -2.91 11.37 7.17
CA ASP A 110 -3.98 11.42 8.16
C ASP A 110 -5.04 10.39 7.74
N ALA A 111 -4.85 9.16 8.20
CA ALA A 111 -5.71 8.03 7.95
C ALA A 111 -7.00 8.26 8.74
N LYS A 112 -7.92 9.03 8.14
CA LYS A 112 -9.34 8.92 8.48
C LYS A 112 -9.90 7.52 8.17
N ASP A 113 -9.11 6.68 7.51
CA ASP A 113 -9.44 5.33 7.07
C ASP A 113 -8.54 4.24 7.66
N ASP A 114 -7.84 4.48 8.79
CA ASP A 114 -7.33 3.36 9.60
C ASP A 114 -8.55 2.74 10.30
N ILE A 115 -9.28 1.91 9.55
CA ILE A 115 -10.30 1.04 10.11
C ILE A 115 -9.56 0.07 11.01
N ASP A 116 -9.80 0.17 12.31
CA ASP A 116 -9.22 -0.71 13.31
C ASP A 116 -9.40 -2.19 12.88
N PRO A 117 -8.30 -2.94 12.67
CA PRO A 117 -8.38 -4.35 12.32
C PRO A 117 -9.21 -5.16 13.30
N GLU A 118 -9.20 -4.81 14.59
CA GLU A 118 -10.02 -5.46 15.62
C GLU A 118 -11.51 -5.18 15.39
N TYR A 119 -11.86 -3.95 15.00
CA TYR A 119 -13.23 -3.59 14.61
C TYR A 119 -13.69 -4.38 13.38
N LEU A 120 -12.84 -4.58 12.36
CA LEU A 120 -13.16 -5.44 11.21
C LEU A 120 -13.36 -6.90 11.64
N LEU A 121 -12.47 -7.41 12.50
CA LEU A 121 -12.54 -8.78 13.00
C LEU A 121 -13.81 -9.04 13.81
N GLN A 122 -14.27 -8.06 14.60
CA GLN A 122 -15.52 -8.15 15.36
C GLN A 122 -16.77 -8.17 14.46
N ARG A 123 -16.69 -7.57 13.27
CA ARG A 123 -17.79 -7.53 12.29
C ARG A 123 -17.84 -8.75 11.37
N ARG A 124 -16.87 -9.66 11.46
CA ARG A 124 -16.86 -10.85 10.59
C ARG A 124 -18.08 -11.72 10.89
N ILE A 125 -18.72 -12.20 9.82
CA ILE A 125 -19.79 -13.18 9.92
C ILE A 125 -19.21 -14.50 9.44
N ARG A 126 -19.30 -15.54 10.29
CA ARG A 126 -18.93 -16.90 9.90
C ARG A 126 -20.17 -17.54 9.29
N PHE A 127 -20.15 -17.78 7.99
CA PHE A 127 -21.12 -18.64 7.33
C PHE A 127 -20.53 -20.05 7.22
N GLU A 128 -21.40 -21.06 7.38
CA GLU A 128 -21.05 -22.48 7.43
C GLU A 128 -20.93 -23.06 6.00
N GLU A 129 -21.50 -24.23 5.76
CA GLU A 129 -21.50 -24.93 4.47
C GLU A 129 -22.42 -24.28 3.41
N PHE A 130 -23.33 -23.40 3.83
CA PHE A 130 -24.33 -22.77 2.96
C PHE A 130 -24.01 -21.31 2.64
N LEU A 131 -24.44 -20.86 1.47
CA LEU A 131 -24.41 -19.45 1.10
C LEU A 131 -25.24 -18.59 2.06
N PRO A 132 -24.78 -17.39 2.45
CA PRO A 132 -25.60 -16.40 3.12
C PRO A 132 -26.85 -16.05 2.29
N ASP A 133 -28.00 -15.89 2.93
CA ASP A 133 -29.30 -15.71 2.25
C ASP A 133 -29.37 -14.48 1.33
N ASP A 134 -28.56 -13.47 1.62
CA ASP A 134 -28.48 -12.21 0.88
C ASP A 134 -27.58 -12.27 -0.37
N VAL A 135 -26.88 -13.39 -0.60
CA VAL A 135 -26.10 -13.59 -1.83
C VAL A 135 -27.04 -13.73 -3.02
N LEU A 136 -26.83 -12.90 -4.05
CA LEU A 136 -27.61 -12.92 -5.29
C LEU A 136 -26.81 -13.45 -6.48
N LEU A 137 -25.48 -13.32 -6.44
CA LEU A 137 -24.57 -13.69 -7.53
C LEU A 137 -23.24 -14.19 -6.95
N LEU A 138 -22.62 -15.15 -7.62
CA LEU A 138 -21.27 -15.61 -7.35
C LEU A 138 -20.32 -15.24 -8.49
N SER A 139 -19.13 -14.75 -8.15
CA SER A 139 -18.01 -14.56 -9.09
C SER A 139 -16.74 -15.15 -8.52
N ALA A 140 -15.81 -15.57 -9.37
CA ALA A 140 -14.48 -15.99 -8.91
C ALA A 140 -13.35 -15.19 -9.57
N GLY A 141 -12.33 -14.86 -8.78
CA GLY A 141 -11.03 -14.39 -9.25
C GLY A 141 -10.01 -15.51 -9.14
N VAL A 142 -9.19 -15.70 -10.17
CA VAL A 142 -8.11 -16.68 -10.15
C VAL A 142 -6.77 -16.02 -10.44
N ASP A 143 -5.82 -16.22 -9.54
CA ASP A 143 -4.43 -15.82 -9.70
C ASP A 143 -3.55 -17.05 -9.95
N VAL A 144 -2.54 -16.90 -10.80
CA VAL A 144 -1.71 -17.96 -11.34
C VAL A 144 -0.30 -17.79 -10.81
N GLN A 145 0.14 -18.71 -9.98
CA GLN A 145 1.45 -18.71 -9.32
C GLN A 145 2.31 -19.84 -9.89
N ASP A 146 3.63 -19.80 -9.69
CA ASP A 146 4.55 -20.75 -10.35
C ASP A 146 4.30 -22.23 -10.01
N THR A 147 3.66 -22.52 -8.87
CA THR A 147 3.44 -23.89 -8.39
C THR A 147 2.01 -24.18 -7.93
N TYR A 148 1.08 -23.25 -8.15
CA TYR A 148 -0.33 -23.41 -7.77
C TYR A 148 -1.24 -22.36 -8.44
N LEU A 149 -2.54 -22.60 -8.38
CA LEU A 149 -3.58 -21.59 -8.67
C LEU A 149 -4.27 -21.18 -7.37
N VAL A 150 -4.58 -19.89 -7.24
CA VAL A 150 -5.42 -19.37 -6.16
C VAL A 150 -6.76 -18.96 -6.74
N CYS A 151 -7.85 -19.43 -6.17
CA CYS A 151 -9.20 -19.03 -6.52
C CYS A 151 -9.88 -18.41 -5.31
N GLU A 152 -10.36 -17.18 -5.46
CA GLU A 152 -11.23 -16.51 -4.49
C GLU A 152 -12.65 -16.48 -5.05
N LEU A 153 -13.58 -17.12 -4.33
CA LEU A 153 -15.00 -17.08 -4.62
C LEU A 153 -15.67 -15.99 -3.79
N VAL A 154 -16.35 -15.07 -4.46
CA VAL A 154 -17.04 -13.95 -3.84
C VAL A 154 -18.53 -14.00 -4.15
N GLY A 155 -19.35 -13.89 -3.11
CA GLY A 155 -20.79 -13.68 -3.21
C GLY A 155 -21.10 -12.19 -3.16
N TRP A 156 -22.09 -11.76 -3.95
CA TRP A 156 -22.49 -10.37 -4.08
C TRP A 156 -23.97 -10.19 -3.76
N GLY A 157 -24.26 -9.15 -2.98
CA GLY A 157 -25.59 -8.76 -2.55
C GLY A 157 -25.97 -7.38 -3.08
N LYS A 158 -27.03 -6.81 -2.51
CA LYS A 158 -27.47 -5.46 -2.87
C LYS A 158 -26.47 -4.42 -2.35
N GLY A 159 -26.36 -3.29 -3.05
CA GLY A 159 -25.53 -2.17 -2.57
C GLY A 159 -24.02 -2.41 -2.57
N LYS A 160 -23.53 -3.39 -3.35
CA LYS A 160 -22.12 -3.84 -3.39
C LYS A 160 -21.65 -4.54 -2.10
N GLU A 161 -22.57 -4.99 -1.26
CA GLU A 161 -22.22 -5.91 -0.17
C GLU A 161 -21.66 -7.21 -0.74
N SER A 162 -20.63 -7.76 -0.09
CA SER A 162 -19.95 -8.97 -0.56
C SER A 162 -19.49 -9.87 0.59
N TRP A 163 -19.34 -11.15 0.26
CA TRP A 163 -18.88 -12.20 1.17
C TRP A 163 -17.79 -13.02 0.49
N GLY A 164 -16.63 -13.18 1.15
CA GLY A 164 -15.57 -14.09 0.68
C GLY A 164 -15.95 -15.54 0.97
N ILE A 165 -16.70 -16.15 0.05
CA ILE A 165 -17.35 -17.46 0.23
C ILE A 165 -16.33 -18.57 0.46
N GLU A 166 -15.29 -18.63 -0.38
CA GLU A 166 -14.22 -19.59 -0.22
C GLU A 166 -12.92 -19.07 -0.83
N TYR A 167 -11.82 -19.32 -0.14
CA TYR A 167 -10.48 -19.14 -0.66
C TYR A 167 -9.85 -20.52 -0.89
N LYS A 168 -9.53 -20.85 -2.14
CA LYS A 168 -9.09 -22.19 -2.53
C LYS A 168 -7.76 -22.14 -3.26
N ILE A 169 -6.81 -22.95 -2.77
CA ILE A 169 -5.54 -23.20 -3.44
C ILE A 169 -5.62 -24.54 -4.17
N PHE A 170 -5.18 -24.56 -5.43
CA PHE A 170 -5.00 -25.75 -6.26
C PHE A 170 -3.50 -25.97 -6.47
N PRO A 171 -2.85 -26.85 -5.68
CA PRO A 171 -1.43 -27.14 -5.83
C PRO A 171 -1.15 -27.83 -7.17
N GLY A 172 -0.12 -27.37 -7.89
CA GLY A 172 0.31 -27.96 -9.16
C GLY A 172 0.92 -26.94 -10.09
N ASP A 173 1.85 -27.40 -10.94
CA ASP A 173 2.48 -26.61 -11.98
C ASP A 173 1.45 -26.16 -13.03
N PRO A 174 1.21 -24.84 -13.23
CA PRO A 174 0.30 -24.35 -14.26
C PRO A 174 0.70 -24.68 -15.70
N ALA A 175 1.94 -25.13 -15.96
CA ALA A 175 2.29 -25.69 -17.27
C ALA A 175 1.57 -27.02 -17.56
N GLN A 176 1.00 -27.68 -16.54
CA GLN A 176 0.35 -28.98 -16.65
C GLN A 176 -1.17 -28.87 -16.59
N ASP A 177 -1.87 -29.64 -17.42
CA ASP A 177 -3.33 -29.63 -17.50
C ASP A 177 -4.02 -30.10 -16.20
N VAL A 178 -3.32 -30.81 -15.31
CA VAL A 178 -3.92 -31.38 -14.10
C VAL A 178 -4.49 -30.31 -13.16
N VAL A 179 -3.75 -29.22 -12.92
CA VAL A 179 -4.21 -28.15 -12.02
C VAL A 179 -5.39 -27.38 -12.62
N TRP A 180 -5.38 -27.20 -13.95
CA TRP A 180 -6.48 -26.56 -14.68
C TRP A 180 -7.75 -27.41 -14.69
N LYS A 181 -7.64 -28.73 -14.77
CA LYS A 181 -8.80 -29.64 -14.65
C LYS A 181 -9.43 -29.56 -13.27
N GLN A 182 -8.62 -29.55 -12.21
CA GLN A 182 -9.11 -29.39 -10.84
C GLN A 182 -9.84 -28.05 -10.66
N LEU A 183 -9.28 -26.97 -11.21
CA LEU A 183 -9.95 -25.67 -11.23
C LEU A 183 -11.27 -25.73 -12.00
N ASP A 184 -11.31 -26.35 -13.18
CA ASP A 184 -12.54 -26.42 -13.99
C ASP A 184 -13.66 -27.19 -13.29
N GLU A 185 -13.32 -28.33 -12.67
CA GLU A 185 -14.23 -29.14 -11.86
C GLU A 185 -14.78 -28.35 -10.67
N TYR A 186 -13.92 -27.55 -10.03
CA TYR A 186 -14.33 -26.64 -8.97
C TYR A 186 -15.31 -25.58 -9.48
N LEU A 187 -15.01 -24.95 -10.62
CA LEU A 187 -15.84 -23.88 -11.19
C LEU A 187 -17.22 -24.38 -11.69
N LEU A 188 -17.39 -25.69 -11.88
CA LEU A 188 -18.67 -26.32 -12.22
C LEU A 188 -19.57 -26.62 -11.01
N ARG A 189 -19.03 -26.48 -9.79
CA ARG A 189 -19.79 -26.79 -8.57
C ARG A 189 -21.02 -25.90 -8.43
N SER A 190 -22.07 -26.48 -7.84
CA SER A 190 -23.25 -25.74 -7.41
C SER A 190 -23.17 -25.47 -5.92
N TRP A 191 -23.49 -24.25 -5.54
CA TRP A 191 -23.41 -23.74 -4.18
C TRP A 191 -24.82 -23.61 -3.62
N SER A 192 -25.07 -24.13 -2.42
CA SER A 192 -26.44 -24.27 -1.90
C SER A 192 -26.73 -23.26 -0.80
N PHE A 193 -27.95 -22.75 -0.77
CA PHE A 193 -28.51 -22.07 0.40
C PHE A 193 -29.09 -23.10 1.37
N ARG A 194 -29.37 -22.67 2.61
CA ARG A 194 -29.96 -23.53 3.64
C ARG A 194 -31.35 -24.06 3.26
N ASP A 195 -32.08 -23.32 2.43
CA ASP A 195 -33.41 -23.69 1.92
C ASP A 195 -33.38 -24.62 0.68
N GLY A 196 -32.18 -25.01 0.23
CA GLY A 196 -32.00 -25.92 -0.91
C GLY A 196 -31.94 -25.25 -2.28
N ARG A 197 -32.15 -23.93 -2.39
CA ARG A 197 -31.81 -23.18 -3.63
C ARG A 197 -30.32 -23.32 -3.93
N LYS A 198 -29.95 -23.19 -5.21
CA LYS A 198 -28.55 -23.31 -5.65
C LYS A 198 -28.14 -22.18 -6.58
N LEU A 199 -26.90 -21.73 -6.45
CA LEU A 199 -26.22 -20.86 -7.40
C LEU A 199 -25.05 -21.59 -8.07
N GLN A 200 -24.74 -21.17 -9.28
CA GLN A 200 -23.47 -21.44 -9.92
C GLN A 200 -22.65 -20.16 -10.01
N ILE A 201 -21.34 -20.33 -10.21
CA ILE A 201 -20.44 -19.20 -10.44
C ILE A 201 -20.83 -18.55 -11.77
N SER A 202 -21.19 -17.27 -11.72
CA SER A 202 -21.77 -16.55 -12.85
C SER A 202 -20.72 -15.97 -13.79
N SER A 203 -19.52 -15.67 -13.30
CA SER A 203 -18.40 -15.20 -14.09
C SER A 203 -17.09 -15.46 -13.36
N VAL A 204 -16.03 -15.70 -14.12
CA VAL A 204 -14.68 -15.94 -13.59
C VAL A 204 -13.68 -15.07 -14.34
N CYS A 205 -12.77 -14.45 -13.61
CA CYS A 205 -11.65 -13.71 -14.18
C CYS A 205 -10.33 -14.36 -13.75
N ILE A 206 -9.46 -14.67 -14.70
CA ILE A 206 -8.15 -15.27 -14.46
C ILE A 206 -7.06 -14.31 -14.90
N ASP A 207 -6.13 -13.98 -14.00
CA ASP A 207 -5.02 -13.07 -14.35
C ASP A 207 -4.05 -13.71 -15.34
N SER A 208 -3.85 -13.02 -16.46
CA SER A 208 -2.93 -13.38 -17.54
C SER A 208 -1.67 -12.52 -17.52
N GLY A 209 -1.42 -11.78 -16.43
CA GLY A 209 -0.27 -10.90 -16.23
C GLY A 209 1.06 -11.61 -15.93
N GLY A 210 1.03 -12.90 -15.58
CA GLY A 210 2.21 -13.67 -15.15
C GLY A 210 2.87 -14.54 -16.23
N HIS A 211 3.78 -15.41 -15.79
CA HIS A 211 4.60 -16.29 -16.64
C HIS A 211 3.79 -17.28 -17.50
N PHE A 212 2.58 -17.65 -17.06
CA PHE A 212 1.73 -18.67 -17.69
C PHE A 212 0.60 -18.07 -18.55
N THR A 213 0.90 -16.96 -19.22
CA THR A 213 -0.08 -16.24 -20.07
C THR A 213 -0.73 -17.16 -21.11
N THR A 214 0.05 -18.07 -21.72
CA THR A 214 -0.43 -18.97 -22.78
C THR A 214 -1.40 -20.02 -22.23
N GLU A 215 -1.12 -20.55 -21.06
CA GLU A 215 -1.89 -21.57 -20.36
C GLU A 215 -3.24 -20.98 -19.91
N VAL A 216 -3.23 -19.75 -19.39
CA VAL A 216 -4.43 -18.99 -19.07
C VAL A 216 -5.32 -18.81 -20.30
N TYR A 217 -4.75 -18.43 -21.45
CA TYR A 217 -5.53 -18.31 -22.68
C TYR A 217 -6.06 -19.67 -23.17
N ARG A 218 -5.24 -20.72 -23.13
CA ARG A 218 -5.65 -22.09 -23.50
C ARG A 218 -6.82 -22.57 -22.63
N PHE A 219 -6.83 -22.21 -21.35
CA PHE A 219 -7.90 -22.55 -20.43
C PHE A 219 -9.19 -21.74 -20.66
N THR A 220 -9.05 -20.41 -20.77
CA THR A 220 -10.19 -19.48 -20.79
C THR A 220 -10.90 -19.43 -22.14
N LYS A 221 -10.18 -19.46 -23.26
CA LYS A 221 -10.75 -19.31 -24.62
C LYS A 221 -11.86 -20.31 -24.95
N PRO A 222 -11.71 -21.63 -24.73
CA PRO A 222 -12.79 -22.59 -24.98
C PRO A 222 -13.98 -22.42 -24.02
N ARG A 223 -13.82 -21.65 -22.94
CA ARG A 223 -14.78 -21.52 -21.83
C ARG A 223 -15.42 -20.13 -21.75
N GLU A 224 -15.22 -19.26 -22.75
CA GLU A 224 -15.86 -17.92 -22.77
C GLU A 224 -17.39 -17.99 -22.72
N SER A 225 -18.01 -19.06 -23.25
CA SER A 225 -19.46 -19.29 -23.17
C SER A 225 -19.95 -19.51 -21.74
N ARG A 226 -19.07 -20.00 -20.86
CA ARG A 226 -19.28 -20.11 -19.40
C ARG A 226 -18.87 -18.85 -18.64
N ARG A 227 -18.57 -17.76 -19.35
CA ARG A 227 -18.15 -16.47 -18.79
C ARG A 227 -16.86 -16.57 -17.96
N ILE A 228 -15.93 -17.38 -18.43
CA ILE A 228 -14.58 -17.51 -17.88
C ILE A 228 -13.63 -16.71 -18.78
N TYR A 229 -13.06 -15.65 -18.24
CA TYR A 229 -12.29 -14.67 -18.99
C TYR A 229 -10.87 -14.56 -18.48
N SER A 230 -9.93 -14.42 -19.40
CA SER A 230 -8.59 -13.93 -19.08
C SER A 230 -8.63 -12.41 -18.95
N ILE A 231 -7.99 -11.88 -17.91
CA ILE A 231 -7.87 -10.44 -17.66
C ILE A 231 -6.40 -10.05 -17.55
N ARG A 232 -6.13 -8.77 -17.78
CA ARG A 232 -4.82 -8.16 -17.56
C ARG A 232 -5.03 -6.75 -17.07
N GLY A 233 -4.44 -6.41 -15.92
CA GLY A 233 -4.45 -5.04 -15.42
C GLY A 233 -3.77 -4.08 -16.41
N ARG A 234 -4.44 -2.97 -16.74
CA ARG A 234 -3.85 -1.84 -17.46
C ARG A 234 -4.29 -0.53 -16.79
N GLY A 235 -3.33 0.26 -16.36
CA GLY A 235 -3.58 1.61 -15.84
C GLY A 235 -3.70 2.64 -16.97
N GLY A 236 -4.46 3.70 -16.73
CA GLY A 236 -4.61 4.85 -17.65
C GLY A 236 -6.06 5.16 -18.01
N VAL A 237 -6.32 6.41 -18.40
CA VAL A 237 -7.65 6.88 -18.83
C VAL A 237 -7.93 6.36 -20.25
N GLY A 238 -9.15 5.86 -20.49
CA GLY A 238 -9.62 5.49 -21.84
C GLY A 238 -9.45 4.02 -22.23
N PHE A 239 -9.04 3.13 -21.32
CA PHE A 239 -9.04 1.70 -21.59
C PHE A 239 -10.42 1.09 -21.37
N THR A 240 -10.87 0.26 -22.32
CA THR A 240 -12.09 -0.54 -22.17
C THR A 240 -11.89 -1.59 -21.07
N ILE A 241 -12.85 -1.68 -20.14
CA ILE A 241 -12.84 -2.58 -18.97
C ILE A 241 -12.66 -4.05 -19.39
N TYR A 242 -13.16 -4.43 -20.56
CA TYR A 242 -12.95 -5.75 -21.15
C TYR A 242 -12.75 -5.64 -22.66
N ARG A 243 -11.73 -6.32 -23.18
CA ARG A 243 -11.50 -6.44 -24.63
C ARG A 243 -11.49 -7.92 -24.96
N LYS A 244 -12.39 -8.34 -25.86
CA LYS A 244 -12.44 -9.72 -26.35
C LYS A 244 -11.06 -10.07 -26.90
N ALA A 245 -10.43 -11.11 -26.35
CA ALA A 245 -9.12 -11.54 -26.83
C ALA A 245 -9.28 -11.95 -28.30
N LYS A 246 -8.31 -11.57 -29.16
CA LYS A 246 -8.27 -12.05 -30.55
C LYS A 246 -8.06 -13.56 -30.60
#